data_AF-A0A925YGL8-F1
#
_entry.id   AF-A0A925YGL8-F1
#
_cell.length_a   1.000
_cell.length_b   1.000
_cell.length_c   1.000
_cell.angle_alpha   90.00
_cell.angle_beta   90.00
_cell.angle_gamma   90.00
#
_symmetry.space_group_name_H-M   'P 1'
#
loop_
_entity.id
_entity.type
_entity.pdbx_description
1 polymer ?
#
loop_
_entity_poly.entity_id
_entity_poly.type
_entity_poly.pdbx_seq_one_letter_code
_entity_poly.pdbx_strand_id
1 'polypeptide(L)'
;MQRIDRFTRRSLLKSLGVGAGLLPMLEVEYAQAQVPAPRCAFIFCWPNGMLSTSAATGWPAPSATAAGITFKAFQASLEPLRDDLLLLDGIDYRFLRDSRAPENTGHACNPGMLTGALFKAPGTGTSSIVAGGASIDQYIGSSLVNLGYRGLPSLNLGVFVKSTGRLSWRAAGDAVIPATDPYRVFDEIFKGVPASGGTGTPTPDPTVTRNRSMKKSILDTVRKDLTRFNLRVGTEDRKRIEAHLSSIRALELELDRQAMPPVVVGSKPVLPPGVNTAISENFESTTNMMIDIAVAAMAADVTRVVVLQLGDQGNANVILSTLGYKPAGQVGNTGNFNGHHAIAHRNAADKDKVDTWFQS
;
A
#
# COMPACT_ATOMS: atom_id res chain seq x y z
N MET A 1 -46.66 11.20 34.33
CA MET A 1 -46.57 10.76 32.92
C MET A 1 -45.35 9.88 32.76
N GLN A 2 -45.50 8.56 32.94
CA GLN A 2 -44.40 7.60 32.75
C GLN A 2 -44.47 7.03 31.33
N ARG A 3 -43.34 7.11 30.61
CA ARG A 3 -43.14 6.48 29.31
C ARG A 3 -43.34 4.96 29.44
N ILE A 4 -44.28 4.42 28.69
CA ILE A 4 -44.45 2.97 28.53
C ILE A 4 -43.40 2.53 27.50
N ASP A 5 -42.37 1.83 27.96
CA ASP A 5 -41.30 1.31 27.13
C ASP A 5 -41.76 0.12 26.28
N ARG A 6 -41.71 0.36 24.96
CA ARG A 6 -41.41 -0.52 23.83
C ARG A 6 -41.46 -2.04 24.07
N PHE A 7 -42.32 -2.69 23.29
CA PHE A 7 -42.30 -4.12 22.99
C PHE A 7 -40.87 -4.66 22.80
N THR A 8 -40.46 -5.60 23.63
CA THR A 8 -39.19 -6.33 23.45
C THR A 8 -39.39 -7.45 22.43
N ARG A 9 -38.39 -7.72 21.58
CA ARG A 9 -38.40 -8.82 20.57
C ARG A 9 -38.87 -10.16 21.15
N ARG A 10 -38.49 -10.42 22.40
CA ARG A 10 -38.88 -11.63 23.14
C ARG A 10 -40.39 -11.71 23.42
N SER A 11 -41.05 -10.57 23.62
CA SER A 11 -42.50 -10.51 23.87
C SER A 11 -43.31 -10.72 22.59
N LEU A 12 -42.83 -10.20 21.46
CA LEU A 12 -43.46 -10.37 20.14
C LEU A 12 -43.38 -11.83 19.63
N LEU A 13 -42.23 -12.48 19.81
CA LEU A 13 -42.04 -13.87 19.41
C LEU A 13 -42.85 -14.84 20.27
N LYS A 14 -43.04 -14.53 21.56
CA LYS A 14 -43.94 -15.28 22.44
C LYS A 14 -45.41 -15.12 22.05
N SER A 15 -45.86 -13.92 21.63
CA SER A 15 -47.25 -13.69 21.23
C SER A 15 -47.62 -14.34 19.90
N LEU A 16 -46.65 -14.60 19.02
CA LEU A 16 -46.88 -15.24 17.72
C LEU A 16 -46.87 -16.78 17.77
N GLY A 17 -46.62 -17.39 18.93
CA GLY A 17 -46.69 -18.86 19.07
C GLY A 17 -45.65 -19.64 18.26
N VAL A 18 -44.58 -18.98 17.82
CA VAL A 18 -43.52 -19.58 16.99
C VAL A 18 -42.62 -20.45 17.89
N GLY A 19 -42.85 -21.75 17.86
CA GLY A 19 -42.06 -22.73 18.62
C GLY A 19 -40.61 -22.84 18.13
N ALA A 20 -39.73 -23.42 18.95
CA ALA A 20 -38.30 -23.58 18.66
C ALA A 20 -37.99 -24.32 17.34
N GLY A 21 -38.94 -25.06 16.78
CA GLY A 21 -38.82 -25.74 15.48
C GLY A 21 -38.83 -24.82 14.25
N LEU A 22 -39.21 -23.55 14.39
CA LEU A 22 -39.21 -22.55 13.30
C LEU A 22 -38.03 -21.57 13.37
N LEU A 23 -37.18 -21.66 14.41
CA LEU A 23 -35.92 -20.90 14.50
C LEU A 23 -35.00 -21.08 13.29
N PRO A 24 -34.91 -22.26 12.64
CA PRO A 24 -34.09 -22.43 11.44
C PRO A 24 -34.69 -21.77 10.18
N MET A 25 -35.98 -21.41 10.18
CA MET A 25 -36.66 -20.77 9.05
C MET A 25 -36.75 -19.24 9.20
N LEU A 26 -36.44 -18.71 10.38
CA LEU A 26 -36.00 -17.33 10.53
C LEU A 26 -34.53 -17.29 10.15
N GLU A 27 -34.25 -17.32 8.85
CA GLU A 27 -33.02 -16.71 8.36
C GLU A 27 -33.04 -15.28 8.88
N VAL A 28 -32.22 -15.03 9.90
CA VAL A 28 -31.89 -13.67 10.30
C VAL A 28 -31.12 -13.13 9.11
N GLU A 29 -31.85 -12.53 8.17
CA GLU A 29 -31.28 -11.49 7.34
C GLU A 29 -30.72 -10.49 8.32
N TYR A 30 -29.41 -10.57 8.54
CA TYR A 30 -28.66 -9.44 9.04
C TYR A 30 -28.94 -8.36 8.01
N ALA A 31 -29.88 -7.47 8.34
CA ALA A 31 -29.93 -6.16 7.75
C ALA A 31 -28.60 -5.49 8.12
N GLN A 32 -27.53 -5.82 7.39
CA GLN A 32 -26.42 -4.91 7.24
C GLN A 32 -27.06 -3.69 6.60
N ALA A 33 -27.22 -2.63 7.39
CA ALA A 33 -27.33 -1.31 6.80
C ALA A 33 -26.26 -1.26 5.71
N GLN A 34 -26.63 -0.90 4.47
CA GLN A 34 -25.67 -0.66 3.40
C GLN A 34 -24.78 0.51 3.86
N VAL A 35 -23.77 0.20 4.67
CA VAL A 35 -22.66 1.08 4.92
C VAL A 35 -21.97 1.16 3.56
N PRO A 36 -21.86 2.35 2.96
CA PRO A 36 -21.14 2.49 1.70
C PRO A 36 -19.78 1.81 1.81
N ALA A 37 -19.40 1.05 0.79
CA ALA A 37 -18.09 0.42 0.76
C ALA A 37 -17.02 1.48 1.07
N PRO A 38 -16.04 1.18 1.94
CA PRO A 38 -15.04 2.15 2.31
C PRO A 38 -14.27 2.61 1.08
N ARG A 39 -13.98 3.92 1.01
CA ARG A 39 -13.09 4.44 -0.04
C ARG A 39 -11.68 3.95 0.24
N CYS A 40 -11.07 3.37 -0.79
CA CYS A 40 -9.71 2.86 -0.72
C CYS A 40 -8.81 3.58 -1.74
N ALA A 41 -7.51 3.61 -1.46
CA ALA A 41 -6.48 4.12 -2.34
C ALA A 41 -5.50 3.00 -2.69
N PHE A 42 -5.27 2.77 -3.98
CA PHE A 42 -4.22 1.88 -4.46
C PHE A 42 -3.24 2.71 -5.28
N ILE A 43 -1.99 2.79 -4.84
CA ILE A 43 -0.92 3.48 -5.54
C ILE A 43 0.00 2.44 -6.15
N PHE A 44 0.16 2.49 -7.47
CA PHE A 44 1.02 1.60 -8.21
C PHE A 44 2.15 2.42 -8.85
N CYS A 45 3.40 1.99 -8.68
CA CYS A 45 4.54 2.68 -9.27
C CYS A 45 5.33 1.78 -10.21
N TRP A 46 5.42 2.22 -11.47
CA TRP A 46 6.27 1.66 -12.51
C TRP A 46 7.35 2.69 -12.90
N PRO A 47 8.66 2.42 -12.65
CA PRO A 47 9.74 3.38 -12.88
C PRO A 47 10.09 3.52 -14.38
N ASN A 48 10.96 4.48 -14.70
CA ASN A 48 11.34 4.90 -16.07
C ASN A 48 10.24 5.60 -16.90
N GLY A 49 9.08 5.88 -16.29
CA GLY A 49 7.98 6.62 -16.93
C GLY A 49 7.35 5.87 -18.10
N MET A 50 6.43 6.51 -18.82
CA MET A 50 5.83 6.03 -20.08
C MET A 50 6.23 7.00 -21.19
N LEU A 51 6.35 6.55 -22.44
CA LEU A 51 6.64 7.44 -23.57
C LEU A 51 5.41 8.29 -23.92
N SER A 52 5.24 9.44 -23.25
CA SER A 52 4.08 10.32 -23.42
C SER A 52 3.86 10.82 -24.85
N THR A 53 4.90 10.86 -25.68
CA THR A 53 4.82 11.30 -27.09
C THR A 53 4.75 10.14 -28.09
N SER A 54 4.76 8.89 -27.64
CA SER A 54 4.68 7.75 -28.54
C SER A 54 3.29 7.64 -29.18
N ALA A 55 3.25 7.28 -30.47
CA ALA A 55 2.00 6.94 -31.15
C ALA A 55 1.31 5.76 -30.46
N ALA A 56 2.06 4.74 -30.04
CA ALA A 56 1.52 3.52 -29.43
C ALA A 56 1.12 3.72 -27.97
N THR A 57 1.95 4.39 -27.16
CA THR A 57 1.83 4.42 -25.69
C THR A 57 1.71 5.82 -25.08
N GLY A 58 1.61 6.86 -25.91
CA GLY A 58 1.36 8.22 -25.44
C GLY A 58 -0.03 8.35 -24.80
N TRP A 59 -0.10 9.04 -23.67
CA TRP A 59 -1.34 9.27 -22.93
C TRP A 59 -2.39 10.00 -23.78
N PRO A 60 -3.70 9.72 -23.58
CA PRO A 60 -4.77 10.49 -24.20
C PRO A 60 -4.66 11.97 -23.84
N ALA A 61 -5.18 12.84 -24.70
CA ALA A 61 -5.37 14.23 -24.31
C ALA A 61 -6.34 14.30 -23.11
N PRO A 62 -6.11 15.20 -22.14
CA PRO A 62 -7.05 15.39 -21.04
C PRO A 62 -8.43 15.79 -21.56
N SER A 63 -9.47 15.31 -20.89
CA SER A 63 -10.86 15.64 -21.16
C SER A 63 -11.56 16.00 -19.87
N ALA A 64 -12.48 16.97 -19.93
CA ALA A 64 -13.33 17.34 -18.80
C ALA A 64 -14.39 16.27 -18.46
N THR A 65 -14.61 15.31 -19.37
CA THR A 65 -15.57 14.21 -19.21
C THR A 65 -14.94 12.87 -19.62
N ALA A 66 -15.35 11.79 -18.97
CA ALA A 66 -14.95 10.42 -19.30
C ALA A 66 -15.21 10.06 -20.78
N ALA A 67 -16.34 10.50 -21.33
CA ALA A 67 -16.71 10.27 -22.72
C ALA A 67 -15.74 10.91 -23.73
N GLY A 68 -15.04 11.98 -23.35
CA GLY A 68 -14.05 12.63 -24.23
C GLY A 68 -12.65 12.00 -24.19
N ILE A 69 -12.41 11.01 -23.30
CA ILE A 69 -11.13 10.30 -23.26
C ILE A 69 -11.06 9.35 -24.47
N THR A 70 -10.01 9.41 -25.27
CA THR A 70 -9.80 8.43 -26.35
C THR A 70 -8.66 7.50 -25.97
N PHE A 71 -8.99 6.34 -25.40
CA PHE A 71 -8.01 5.32 -25.07
C PHE A 71 -7.37 4.74 -26.32
N LYS A 72 -6.06 4.50 -26.26
CA LYS A 72 -5.32 3.75 -27.28
C LYS A 72 -5.35 2.26 -26.94
N ALA A 73 -4.88 1.43 -27.86
CA ALA A 73 -4.90 -0.04 -27.71
C ALA A 73 -4.22 -0.53 -26.41
N PHE A 74 -3.12 0.11 -25.99
CA PHE A 74 -2.43 -0.27 -24.74
C PHE A 74 -3.25 -0.01 -23.47
N GLN A 75 -4.33 0.78 -23.55
CA GLN A 75 -5.24 1.11 -22.46
C GLN A 75 -6.59 0.39 -22.58
N ALA A 76 -6.71 -0.62 -23.45
CA ALA A 76 -7.97 -1.31 -23.68
C ALA A 76 -8.56 -1.95 -22.41
N SER A 77 -7.71 -2.34 -21.46
CA SER A 77 -8.11 -2.86 -20.14
C SER A 77 -8.88 -1.85 -19.28
N LEU A 78 -8.73 -0.54 -19.55
CA LEU A 78 -9.40 0.55 -18.84
C LEU A 78 -10.77 0.91 -19.43
N GLU A 79 -11.10 0.44 -20.63
CA GLU A 79 -12.35 0.75 -21.32
C GLU A 79 -13.60 0.48 -20.47
N PRO A 80 -13.71 -0.65 -19.73
CA PRO A 80 -14.88 -0.92 -18.89
C PRO A 80 -15.04 0.05 -17.71
N LEU A 81 -13.97 0.76 -17.34
CA LEU A 81 -13.92 1.70 -16.21
C LEU A 81 -13.99 3.15 -16.66
N ARG A 82 -14.17 3.41 -17.96
CA ARG A 82 -14.13 4.75 -18.57
C ARG A 82 -14.87 5.82 -17.75
N ASP A 83 -16.11 5.54 -17.35
CA ASP A 83 -16.98 6.50 -16.67
C ASP A 83 -16.54 6.79 -15.22
N ASP A 84 -15.67 5.95 -14.66
CA ASP A 84 -15.08 6.10 -13.33
C ASP A 84 -13.67 6.72 -13.36
N LEU A 85 -13.14 7.06 -14.55
CA LEU A 85 -11.78 7.55 -14.72
C LEU A 85 -11.71 9.08 -14.87
N LEU A 86 -10.73 9.65 -14.19
CA LEU A 86 -10.31 11.05 -14.34
C LEU A 86 -8.85 11.08 -14.82
N LEU A 87 -8.64 11.59 -16.03
CA LEU A 87 -7.29 11.81 -16.55
C LEU A 87 -6.81 13.21 -16.15
N LEU A 88 -5.74 13.25 -15.35
CA LEU A 88 -5.12 14.49 -14.91
C LEU A 88 -3.97 14.86 -15.83
N ASP A 89 -3.89 16.14 -16.22
CA ASP A 89 -2.78 16.71 -16.98
C ASP A 89 -2.12 17.86 -16.20
N GLY A 90 -0.88 18.17 -16.54
CA GLY A 90 -0.08 19.22 -15.90
C GLY A 90 0.50 18.82 -14.53
N ILE A 91 0.46 17.54 -14.17
CA ILE A 91 1.17 17.01 -13.00
C ILE A 91 2.65 16.91 -13.36
N ASP A 92 3.48 17.63 -12.60
CA ASP A 92 4.92 17.72 -12.84
C ASP A 92 5.68 17.58 -11.51
N TYR A 93 6.89 17.04 -11.57
CA TYR A 93 7.82 16.95 -10.45
C TYR A 93 8.49 18.29 -10.18
N ARG A 94 7.70 19.35 -9.93
CA ARG A 94 8.21 20.69 -9.58
C ARG A 94 9.18 20.66 -8.41
N PHE A 95 8.97 19.76 -7.45
CA PHE A 95 9.89 19.53 -6.33
C PHE A 95 11.32 19.16 -6.76
N LEU A 96 11.48 18.60 -7.96
CA LEU A 96 12.75 18.22 -8.57
C LEU A 96 13.16 19.25 -9.62
N ARG A 97 12.25 19.64 -10.52
CA ARG A 97 12.51 20.56 -11.63
C ARG A 97 12.88 21.96 -11.16
N ASP A 98 12.22 22.44 -10.10
CA ASP A 98 12.47 23.76 -9.51
C ASP A 98 13.54 23.68 -8.40
N SER A 99 14.10 22.48 -8.15
CA SER A 99 15.13 22.25 -7.14
C SER A 99 16.49 22.78 -7.57
N ARG A 100 17.27 23.23 -6.59
CA ARG A 100 18.71 23.54 -6.75
C ARG A 100 19.61 22.32 -6.50
N ALA A 101 19.02 21.14 -6.34
CA ALA A 101 19.79 19.91 -6.18
C ALA A 101 20.62 19.63 -7.44
N PRO A 102 21.87 19.16 -7.29
CA PRO A 102 22.73 18.90 -8.44
C PRO A 102 22.37 17.61 -9.19
N GLU A 103 21.57 16.73 -8.59
CA GLU A 103 20.95 15.60 -9.29
C GLU A 103 19.47 15.91 -9.54
N ASN A 104 19.17 16.34 -10.76
CA ASN A 104 17.82 16.59 -11.27
C ASN A 104 17.39 15.52 -12.28
N THR A 105 18.03 14.34 -12.24
CA THR A 105 17.73 13.22 -13.12
C THR A 105 16.35 12.63 -12.79
N GLY A 106 15.69 12.00 -13.78
CA GLY A 106 14.41 11.33 -13.56
C GLY A 106 14.46 10.25 -12.46
N HIS A 107 15.65 9.75 -12.12
CA HIS A 107 15.83 8.80 -11.03
C HIS A 107 15.57 9.50 -9.68
N ALA A 108 16.21 10.64 -9.41
CA ALA A 108 16.09 11.38 -8.14
C ALA A 108 14.65 11.80 -7.73
N CYS A 109 13.64 11.59 -8.57
CA CYS A 109 12.24 11.84 -8.22
C CYS A 109 11.67 10.86 -7.18
N ASN A 110 12.18 9.62 -7.09
CA ASN A 110 11.52 8.52 -6.36
C ASN A 110 11.18 8.87 -4.88
N PRO A 111 12.08 9.49 -4.08
CA PRO A 111 11.73 9.91 -2.72
C PRO A 111 10.66 11.01 -2.65
N GLY A 112 10.62 11.89 -3.66
CA GLY A 112 9.69 13.02 -3.71
C GLY A 112 8.34 12.70 -4.33
N MET A 113 8.19 11.57 -5.03
CA MET A 113 7.00 11.25 -5.84
C MET A 113 5.69 11.31 -5.04
N LEU A 114 5.67 10.74 -3.83
CA LEU A 114 4.46 10.72 -2.99
C LEU A 114 4.44 11.80 -1.90
N THR A 115 5.48 12.63 -1.80
CA THR A 115 5.61 13.67 -0.76
C THR A 115 5.58 15.09 -1.34
N GLY A 116 5.88 15.26 -2.63
CA GLY A 116 6.03 16.56 -3.27
C GLY A 116 7.21 17.39 -2.74
N ALA A 117 8.11 16.79 -1.97
CA ALA A 117 9.21 17.49 -1.33
C ALA A 117 10.44 16.60 -1.17
N LEU A 118 11.61 17.17 -1.39
CA LEU A 118 12.89 16.53 -1.11
C LEU A 118 13.50 17.11 0.16
N PHE A 119 14.27 16.30 0.86
CA PHE A 119 15.05 16.68 2.03
C PHE A 119 16.48 16.21 1.88
N LYS A 120 17.40 17.11 2.20
CA LYS A 120 18.81 16.83 2.33
C LYS A 120 19.21 17.10 3.77
N ALA A 121 19.65 16.07 4.48
CA ALA A 121 20.19 16.25 5.82
C ALA A 121 21.43 17.16 5.78
N PRO A 122 21.59 18.09 6.73
CA PRO A 122 22.81 18.90 6.82
C PRO A 122 24.06 18.01 6.88
N GLY A 123 25.08 18.33 6.08
CA GLY A 123 26.36 17.60 6.07
C GLY A 123 26.39 16.31 5.22
N THR A 124 25.31 15.94 4.53
CA THR A 124 25.30 14.75 3.65
C THR A 124 25.57 15.07 2.18
N GLY A 125 26.02 14.06 1.44
CA GLY A 125 26.24 14.14 0.00
C GLY A 125 24.95 14.31 -0.80
N THR A 126 25.08 14.58 -2.09
CA THR A 126 23.94 14.81 -3.00
C THR A 126 23.22 13.51 -3.37
N SER A 127 23.90 12.37 -3.24
CA SER A 127 23.35 11.01 -3.32
C SER A 127 22.51 10.60 -2.09
N SER A 128 22.34 11.50 -1.11
CA SER A 128 21.60 11.26 0.14
C SER A 128 20.30 12.07 0.22
N ILE A 129 19.80 12.57 -0.91
CA ILE A 129 18.51 13.24 -0.97
C ILE A 129 17.41 12.21 -0.73
N VAL A 130 16.55 12.50 0.24
CA VAL A 130 15.42 11.67 0.68
C VAL A 130 14.14 12.49 0.63
N ALA A 131 13.01 11.91 1.03
CA ALA A 131 11.75 12.66 1.04
C ALA A 131 11.68 13.70 2.15
N GLY A 132 11.01 14.81 1.88
CA GLY A 132 10.88 15.95 2.78
C GLY A 132 9.68 15.96 3.72
N GLY A 133 8.87 14.90 3.72
CA GLY A 133 7.70 14.83 4.59
C GLY A 133 7.05 13.45 4.57
N ALA A 134 5.86 13.38 5.19
CA ALA A 134 5.02 12.20 5.09
C ALA A 134 4.47 12.06 3.66
N SER A 135 4.45 10.84 3.13
CA SER A 135 3.88 10.54 1.83
C SER A 135 2.36 10.46 1.89
N ILE A 136 1.70 10.66 0.74
CA ILE A 136 0.24 10.71 0.65
C ILE A 136 -0.43 9.44 1.17
N ASP A 137 0.16 8.27 0.99
CA ASP A 137 -0.33 7.00 1.55
C ASP A 137 -0.30 7.01 3.08
N GLN A 138 0.79 7.51 3.69
CA GLN A 138 0.89 7.61 5.15
C GLN A 138 -0.05 8.69 5.69
N TYR A 139 -0.24 9.78 4.97
CA TYR A 139 -1.21 10.83 5.31
C TYR A 139 -2.66 10.30 5.31
N ILE A 140 -3.08 9.63 4.22
CA ILE A 140 -4.42 9.03 4.13
C ILE A 140 -4.61 7.99 5.23
N GLY A 141 -3.64 7.08 5.38
CA GLY A 141 -3.69 6.00 6.36
C GLY A 141 -3.81 6.48 7.81
N SER A 142 -2.96 7.43 8.20
CA SER A 142 -3.00 8.02 9.54
C SER A 142 -4.29 8.80 9.79
N SER A 143 -4.81 9.49 8.78
CA SER A 143 -6.10 10.19 8.85
C SER A 143 -7.26 9.22 9.10
N LEU A 144 -7.30 8.09 8.39
CA LEU A 144 -8.30 7.05 8.61
C LEU A 144 -8.23 6.49 10.04
N VAL A 145 -7.04 6.20 10.55
CA VAL A 145 -6.86 5.70 11.92
C VAL A 145 -7.36 6.71 12.95
N ASN A 146 -7.05 8.00 12.75
CA ASN A 146 -7.54 9.08 13.62
C ASN A 146 -9.06 9.20 13.62
N LEU A 147 -9.73 8.84 12.51
CA LEU A 147 -11.18 8.79 12.39
C LEU A 147 -11.82 7.50 12.95
N GLY A 148 -11.03 6.58 13.52
CA GLY A 148 -11.55 5.37 14.14
C GLY A 148 -11.28 4.08 13.37
N TYR A 149 -10.62 4.15 12.20
CA TYR A 149 -10.18 2.93 11.50
C TYR A 149 -9.18 2.14 12.36
N ARG A 150 -9.26 0.81 12.30
CA ARG A 150 -8.44 -0.12 13.11
C ARG A 150 -7.63 -1.10 12.29
N GLY A 151 -7.68 -1.01 10.96
CA GLY A 151 -6.79 -1.78 10.09
C GLY A 151 -5.42 -1.13 9.94
N LEU A 152 -4.62 -1.67 9.03
CA LEU A 152 -3.30 -1.18 8.67
C LEU A 152 -3.41 0.21 8.01
N PRO A 153 -2.77 1.28 8.55
CA PRO A 153 -2.76 2.60 7.91
C PRO A 153 -2.40 2.56 6.43
N SER A 154 -1.35 1.82 6.09
CA SER A 154 -0.96 1.54 4.71
C SER A 154 -0.28 0.18 4.64
N LEU A 155 -0.51 -0.54 3.54
CA LEU A 155 0.19 -1.75 3.15
C LEU A 155 1.16 -1.42 2.01
N ASN A 156 2.45 -1.34 2.34
CA ASN A 156 3.50 -1.01 1.39
C ASN A 156 4.17 -2.30 0.91
N LEU A 157 3.95 -2.65 -0.35
CA LEU A 157 4.43 -3.86 -1.01
C LEU A 157 5.49 -3.51 -2.06
N GLY A 158 6.38 -4.45 -2.33
CA GLY A 158 7.44 -4.28 -3.32
C GLY A 158 7.71 -5.56 -4.10
N VAL A 159 8.08 -5.41 -5.37
CA VAL A 159 8.52 -6.51 -6.23
C VAL A 159 9.91 -6.20 -6.71
N PHE A 160 10.89 -7.06 -6.41
CA PHE A 160 12.29 -6.88 -6.84
C PHE A 160 12.90 -5.50 -6.45
N VAL A 161 12.48 -4.95 -5.30
CA VAL A 161 13.03 -3.72 -4.71
C VAL A 161 14.31 -4.07 -3.94
N LYS A 162 15.49 -3.83 -4.52
CA LYS A 162 16.80 -4.19 -3.94
C LYS A 162 17.56 -2.98 -3.39
N SER A 163 17.25 -1.79 -3.88
CA SER A 163 17.92 -0.53 -3.53
C SER A 163 17.35 0.10 -2.25
N THR A 164 17.84 1.29 -1.89
CA THR A 164 17.26 2.21 -0.89
C THR A 164 16.28 3.21 -1.50
N GLY A 165 15.91 3.07 -2.78
CA GLY A 165 14.85 3.85 -3.42
C GLY A 165 13.49 3.50 -2.81
N ARG A 166 12.83 4.49 -2.22
CA ARG A 166 11.58 4.31 -1.46
C ARG A 166 10.55 5.33 -1.91
N LEU A 167 9.32 4.88 -2.12
CA LEU A 167 8.17 5.74 -2.44
C LEU A 167 7.47 6.29 -1.20
N SER A 168 7.37 5.48 -0.16
CA SER A 168 6.58 5.78 1.03
C SER A 168 7.46 6.23 2.19
N TRP A 169 7.01 7.27 2.89
CA TRP A 169 7.76 7.97 3.93
C TRP A 169 6.81 8.39 5.05
N ARG A 170 7.14 8.06 6.31
CA ARG A 170 6.33 8.47 7.46
C ARG A 170 6.54 9.93 7.83
N ALA A 171 7.75 10.44 7.57
CA ALA A 171 8.18 11.81 7.81
C ALA A 171 9.42 12.09 6.95
N ALA A 172 9.95 13.32 7.05
CA ALA A 172 11.20 13.69 6.39
C ALA A 172 12.34 12.72 6.78
N GLY A 173 12.90 12.01 5.80
CA GLY A 173 13.96 11.02 6.01
C GLY A 173 13.57 9.71 6.70
N ASP A 174 12.30 9.51 7.08
CA ASP A 174 11.80 8.25 7.68
C ASP A 174 11.09 7.40 6.62
N ALA A 175 11.85 6.55 5.94
CA ALA A 175 11.34 5.69 4.88
C ALA A 175 10.51 4.51 5.41
N VAL A 176 9.45 4.17 4.69
CA VAL A 176 8.74 2.90 4.84
C VAL A 176 9.40 1.86 3.92
N ILE A 177 9.88 0.77 4.51
CA ILE A 177 10.45 -0.35 3.76
C ILE A 177 9.28 -1.21 3.24
N PRO A 178 9.15 -1.40 1.91
CA PRO A 178 8.09 -2.25 1.37
C PRO A 178 8.36 -3.72 1.70
N ALA A 179 7.29 -4.48 1.97
CA ALA A 179 7.39 -5.92 2.10
C ALA A 179 7.54 -6.57 0.71
N THR A 180 8.59 -7.37 0.53
CA THR A 180 8.96 -7.92 -0.79
C THR A 180 8.73 -9.41 -0.95
N ASP A 181 8.36 -10.11 0.13
CA ASP A 181 8.08 -11.54 0.12
C ASP A 181 6.55 -11.78 0.22
N PRO A 182 5.89 -12.22 -0.86
CA PRO A 182 4.45 -12.41 -0.89
C PRO A 182 3.99 -13.51 0.07
N TYR A 183 4.78 -14.56 0.30
CA TYR A 183 4.40 -15.62 1.24
C TYR A 183 4.36 -15.09 2.67
N ARG A 184 5.37 -14.31 3.05
CA ARG A 184 5.41 -13.67 4.36
C ARG A 184 4.24 -12.69 4.55
N VAL A 185 3.96 -11.85 3.56
CA VAL A 185 2.84 -10.88 3.63
C VAL A 185 1.51 -11.62 3.74
N PHE A 186 1.32 -12.67 2.93
CA PHE A 186 0.13 -13.50 2.99
C PHE A 186 -0.07 -14.13 4.37
N ASP A 187 0.99 -14.72 4.93
CA ASP A 187 0.94 -15.33 6.26
C ASP A 187 0.66 -14.28 7.34
N GLU A 188 1.21 -13.07 7.23
CA GLU A 188 0.97 -11.99 8.18
C GLU A 188 -0.48 -11.48 8.13
N ILE A 189 -1.05 -11.30 6.92
CA ILE A 189 -2.39 -10.75 6.73
C ILE A 189 -3.49 -11.79 7.00
N PHE A 190 -3.29 -13.03 6.54
CA PHE A 190 -4.33 -14.07 6.54
C PHE A 190 -4.12 -15.15 7.61
N LYS A 191 -3.24 -14.91 8.60
CA LYS A 191 -3.03 -15.83 9.72
C LYS A 191 -4.33 -16.13 10.45
N GLY A 192 -4.62 -17.41 10.70
CA GLY A 192 -5.79 -17.83 11.50
C GLY A 192 -7.14 -17.72 10.80
N VAL A 193 -7.20 -17.17 9.58
CA VAL A 193 -8.40 -17.27 8.74
C VAL A 193 -8.46 -18.69 8.17
N PRO A 194 -9.59 -19.41 8.26
CA PRO A 194 -9.71 -20.72 7.63
C PRO A 194 -9.49 -20.63 6.11
N ALA A 195 -8.88 -21.65 5.49
CA ALA A 195 -9.03 -21.82 4.05
C ALA A 195 -10.53 -22.04 3.74
N SER A 196 -11.01 -21.51 2.62
CA SER A 196 -12.41 -21.46 2.16
C SER A 196 -13.39 -22.44 2.86
N GLY A 197 -14.44 -21.89 3.48
CA GLY A 197 -15.57 -22.68 4.01
C GLY A 197 -15.54 -23.06 5.49
N GLY A 198 -14.52 -22.66 6.25
CA GLY A 198 -14.49 -22.87 7.70
C GLY A 198 -15.22 -21.78 8.48
N THR A 199 -16.29 -22.12 9.20
CA THR A 199 -17.05 -21.22 10.10
C THR A 199 -16.36 -20.97 11.46
N GLY A 200 -15.05 -21.21 11.55
CA GLY A 200 -14.31 -21.05 12.79
C GLY A 200 -13.95 -19.58 13.05
N THR A 201 -14.64 -18.94 14.00
CA THR A 201 -14.11 -17.73 14.65
C THR A 201 -12.79 -18.09 15.33
N PRO A 202 -11.65 -17.47 14.96
CA PRO A 202 -10.41 -17.66 15.69
C PRO A 202 -10.58 -17.11 17.10
N THR A 203 -10.51 -17.97 18.11
CA THR A 203 -10.52 -17.55 19.51
C THR A 203 -9.18 -16.87 19.81
N PRO A 204 -9.17 -15.61 20.31
CA PRO A 204 -7.94 -14.95 20.69
C PRO A 204 -7.22 -15.73 21.79
N ASP A 205 -5.94 -16.05 21.60
CA ASP A 205 -5.13 -16.67 22.64
C ASP A 205 -5.01 -15.71 23.85
N PRO A 206 -5.45 -16.12 25.05
CA PRO A 206 -5.40 -15.28 26.25
C PRO A 206 -3.96 -14.87 26.63
N THR A 207 -2.95 -15.65 26.25
CA THR A 207 -1.54 -15.32 26.49
C THR A 207 -1.05 -14.17 25.60
N VAL A 208 -1.50 -14.12 24.34
CA VAL A 208 -1.21 -13.03 23.40
C VAL A 208 -1.83 -11.73 23.88
N THR A 209 -3.07 -11.80 24.36
CA THR A 209 -3.81 -10.65 24.90
C THR A 209 -3.13 -10.07 26.14
N ARG A 210 -2.67 -10.94 27.06
CA ARG A 210 -1.93 -10.54 28.27
C ARG A 210 -0.57 -9.94 27.95
N ASN A 211 0.22 -10.56 27.07
CA ASN A 211 1.54 -10.05 26.70
C ASN A 211 1.45 -8.68 26.02
N ARG A 212 0.40 -8.45 25.26
CA ARG A 212 0.12 -7.15 24.65
C ARG A 212 -0.24 -6.08 25.68
N SER A 213 -1.14 -6.36 26.62
CA SER A 213 -1.52 -5.36 27.64
C SER A 213 -0.31 -4.94 28.48
N MET A 214 0.58 -5.88 28.78
CA MET A 214 1.87 -5.60 29.42
C MET A 214 2.76 -4.69 28.57
N LYS A 215 2.94 -5.00 27.29
CA LYS A 215 3.75 -4.18 26.37
C LYS A 215 3.18 -2.77 26.22
N LYS A 216 1.85 -2.61 26.12
CA LYS A 216 1.19 -1.29 26.11
C LYS A 216 1.47 -0.49 27.38
N SER A 217 1.34 -1.11 28.54
CA SER A 217 1.62 -0.45 29.83
C SER A 217 3.06 0.06 29.92
N ILE A 218 4.02 -0.72 29.41
CA ILE A 218 5.43 -0.33 29.33
C ILE A 218 5.61 0.86 28.39
N LEU A 219 5.07 0.80 27.16
CA LEU A 219 5.20 1.89 26.19
C LEU A 219 4.54 3.19 26.69
N ASP A 220 3.36 3.12 27.32
CA ASP A 220 2.69 4.26 27.94
C ASP A 220 3.55 4.92 29.03
N THR A 221 4.24 4.10 29.83
CA THR A 221 5.14 4.58 30.89
C THR A 221 6.34 5.31 30.28
N VAL A 222 7.03 4.67 29.32
CA VAL A 222 8.20 5.25 28.63
C VAL A 222 7.82 6.54 27.90
N ARG A 223 6.63 6.58 27.25
CA ARG A 223 6.11 7.76 26.57
C ARG A 223 5.88 8.93 27.52
N LYS A 224 5.27 8.69 28.69
CA LYS A 224 5.05 9.73 29.71
C LYS A 224 6.37 10.30 30.22
N ASP A 225 7.35 9.45 30.47
CA ASP A 225 8.67 9.86 30.94
C ASP A 225 9.41 10.69 29.90
N LEU A 226 9.43 10.26 28.64
CA LEU A 226 10.02 11.02 27.53
C LEU A 226 9.31 12.36 27.30
N THR A 227 7.98 12.39 27.40
CA THR A 227 7.21 13.65 27.28
C THR A 227 7.60 14.64 28.40
N ARG A 228 7.75 14.14 29.63
CA ARG A 228 8.18 14.95 30.78
C ARG A 228 9.62 15.43 30.62
N PHE A 229 10.50 14.57 30.11
CA PHE A 229 11.90 14.91 29.85
C PHE A 229 12.04 15.93 28.72
N ASN A 230 11.19 15.87 27.69
CA ASN A 230 11.18 16.80 26.55
C ASN A 230 11.01 18.27 26.96
N LEU A 231 10.31 18.52 28.06
CA LEU A 231 10.09 19.84 28.63
C LEU A 231 11.35 20.42 29.30
N ARG A 232 12.35 19.58 29.60
CA ARG A 232 13.55 19.94 30.40
C ARG A 232 14.84 20.02 29.58
N VAL A 233 14.81 19.66 28.29
CA VAL A 233 15.99 19.66 27.42
C VAL A 233 16.03 20.86 26.45
N GLY A 234 17.22 21.12 25.90
CA GLY A 234 17.43 22.12 24.84
C GLY A 234 16.83 21.73 23.49
N THR A 235 16.85 22.66 22.54
CA THR A 235 16.20 22.53 21.22
C THR A 235 16.72 21.37 20.37
N GLU A 236 18.01 21.03 20.45
CA GLU A 236 18.59 19.94 19.67
C GLU A 236 18.16 18.56 20.19
N ASP A 237 18.19 18.37 21.51
CA ASP A 237 17.75 17.11 22.14
C ASP A 237 16.23 16.93 22.06
N ARG A 238 15.47 18.02 22.06
CA ARG A 238 14.02 18.00 21.86
C ARG A 238 13.64 17.33 20.53
N LYS A 239 14.36 17.62 19.44
CA LYS A 239 14.12 16.96 18.14
C LYS A 239 14.37 15.45 18.20
N ARG A 240 15.38 15.00 18.94
CA ARG A 240 15.69 13.57 19.12
C ARG A 240 14.61 12.86 19.93
N ILE A 241 14.13 13.50 20.99
CA ILE A 241 13.04 12.98 21.82
C ILE A 241 11.73 12.91 21.02
N GLU A 242 11.42 13.93 20.21
CA GLU A 242 10.26 13.93 19.31
C GLU A 242 10.30 12.78 18.29
N ALA A 243 11.47 12.48 17.73
CA ALA A 243 11.68 11.31 16.88
C ALA A 243 11.42 10.01 17.66
N HIS A 244 11.93 9.87 18.89
CA HIS A 244 11.68 8.71 19.74
C HIS A 244 10.20 8.53 20.13
N LEU A 245 9.51 9.62 20.47
CA LEU A 245 8.08 9.61 20.77
C LEU A 245 7.27 9.17 19.54
N SER A 246 7.68 9.59 18.35
CA SER A 246 7.10 9.12 17.08
C SER A 246 7.32 7.61 16.88
N SER A 247 8.52 7.09 17.16
CA SER A 247 8.80 5.66 17.10
C SER A 247 7.99 4.84 18.12
N ILE A 248 7.83 5.34 19.36
CA ILE A 248 7.00 4.68 20.39
C ILE A 248 5.54 4.63 19.94
N ARG A 249 5.02 5.72 19.39
CA ARG A 249 3.65 5.75 18.84
C ARG A 249 3.47 4.75 17.70
N ALA A 250 4.49 4.56 16.86
CA ALA A 250 4.46 3.53 15.82
C ALA A 250 4.40 2.10 16.43
N LEU A 251 5.13 1.83 17.51
CA LEU A 251 5.08 0.55 18.24
C LEU A 251 3.73 0.32 18.93
N GLU A 252 3.14 1.35 19.54
CA GLU A 252 1.79 1.29 20.13
C GLU A 252 0.75 0.93 19.07
N LEU A 253 0.84 1.56 17.88
CA LEU A 253 -0.04 1.30 16.76
C LEU A 253 0.13 -0.13 16.22
N GLU A 254 1.36 -0.64 16.18
CA GLU A 254 1.65 -2.02 15.78
C GLU A 254 1.12 -3.05 16.79
N LEU A 255 1.26 -2.79 18.08
CA LEU A 255 0.60 -3.58 19.12
C LEU A 255 -0.91 -3.56 18.97
N ASP A 256 -1.47 -2.43 18.51
CA ASP A 256 -2.90 -2.33 18.24
C ASP A 256 -3.40 -3.11 17.04
N ARG A 257 -2.57 -3.21 15.99
CA ARG A 257 -2.82 -4.05 14.82
C ARG A 257 -2.92 -5.54 15.17
N GLN A 258 -2.25 -6.01 16.22
CA GLN A 258 -2.41 -7.39 16.70
C GLN A 258 -3.80 -7.68 17.32
N ALA A 259 -4.74 -6.70 17.39
CA ALA A 259 -6.17 -6.91 17.74
C ALA A 259 -7.07 -6.95 16.52
N MET A 260 -6.52 -6.87 15.30
CA MET A 260 -7.37 -6.82 14.13
C MET A 260 -8.38 -7.96 14.19
N PRO A 261 -9.69 -7.65 14.00
CA PRO A 261 -10.71 -8.67 13.99
C PRO A 261 -10.33 -9.73 12.96
N PRO A 262 -10.80 -10.99 13.13
CA PRO A 262 -10.60 -12.04 12.16
C PRO A 262 -10.89 -11.51 10.76
N VAL A 263 -9.91 -11.66 9.86
CA VAL A 263 -10.07 -11.26 8.48
C VAL A 263 -11.16 -12.13 7.86
N VAL A 264 -12.34 -11.55 7.60
CA VAL A 264 -13.45 -12.24 6.94
C VAL A 264 -13.31 -11.98 5.45
N VAL A 265 -12.88 -13.00 4.71
CA VAL A 265 -12.81 -12.95 3.23
C VAL A 265 -13.64 -14.10 2.68
N GLY A 266 -14.39 -13.83 1.61
CA GLY A 266 -15.10 -14.88 0.87
C GLY A 266 -14.16 -15.94 0.30
N SER A 267 -12.93 -15.55 -0.08
CA SER A 267 -11.86 -16.45 -0.50
C SER A 267 -10.49 -15.80 -0.27
N LYS A 268 -9.52 -16.58 0.23
CA LYS A 268 -8.11 -16.15 0.25
C LYS A 268 -7.50 -16.32 -1.14
N PRO A 269 -6.53 -15.47 -1.53
CA PRO A 269 -5.77 -15.73 -2.74
C PRO A 269 -4.98 -17.03 -2.60
N VAL A 270 -4.83 -17.77 -3.70
CA VAL A 270 -4.03 -19.00 -3.74
C VAL A 270 -2.68 -18.64 -4.35
N LEU A 271 -1.62 -18.65 -3.53
CA LEU A 271 -0.28 -18.37 -4.02
C LEU A 271 0.33 -19.64 -4.64
N PRO A 272 0.91 -19.56 -5.85
CA PRO A 272 1.72 -20.64 -6.40
C PRO A 272 2.86 -20.98 -5.43
N PRO A 273 3.13 -22.26 -5.12
CA PRO A 273 4.20 -22.63 -4.21
C PRO A 273 5.60 -22.52 -4.87
N GLY A 274 6.60 -22.14 -4.09
CA GLY A 274 8.02 -22.25 -4.49
C GLY A 274 8.52 -21.21 -5.51
N VAL A 275 7.80 -20.12 -5.73
CA VAL A 275 8.27 -19.02 -6.58
C VAL A 275 9.42 -18.30 -5.88
N ASN A 276 10.62 -18.33 -6.49
CA ASN A 276 11.77 -17.59 -6.00
C ASN A 276 11.62 -16.09 -6.33
N THR A 277 11.29 -15.27 -5.34
CA THR A 277 11.05 -13.83 -5.52
C THR A 277 12.31 -12.98 -5.68
N ALA A 278 13.50 -13.58 -5.50
CA ALA A 278 14.78 -12.86 -5.59
C ALA A 278 15.32 -12.74 -7.03
N ILE A 279 14.76 -13.51 -7.98
CA ILE A 279 15.19 -13.55 -9.39
C ILE A 279 14.24 -12.75 -10.28
N SER A 280 14.78 -12.13 -11.33
CA SER A 280 14.02 -11.26 -12.22
C SER A 280 13.01 -12.00 -13.09
N GLU A 281 13.26 -13.28 -13.38
CA GLU A 281 12.42 -14.13 -14.22
C GLU A 281 11.03 -14.34 -13.59
N ASN A 282 10.94 -14.23 -12.27
CA ASN A 282 9.70 -14.33 -11.51
C ASN A 282 9.09 -12.95 -11.20
N PHE A 283 9.52 -11.89 -11.87
CA PHE A 283 9.02 -10.54 -11.61
C PHE A 283 7.51 -10.43 -11.85
N GLU A 284 7.00 -10.98 -12.95
CA GLU A 284 5.58 -10.99 -13.29
C GLU A 284 4.76 -11.83 -12.31
N SER A 285 5.20 -13.07 -12.04
CA SER A 285 4.52 -13.95 -11.08
C SER A 285 4.50 -13.35 -9.68
N THR A 286 5.60 -12.73 -9.24
CA THR A 286 5.68 -12.02 -7.95
C THR A 286 4.77 -10.79 -7.93
N THR A 287 4.66 -10.07 -9.04
CA THR A 287 3.74 -8.93 -9.18
C THR A 287 2.30 -9.38 -9.02
N ASN A 288 1.88 -10.43 -9.73
CA ASN A 288 0.52 -10.96 -9.65
C ASN A 288 0.19 -11.45 -8.23
N MET A 289 1.10 -12.16 -7.58
CA MET A 289 0.93 -12.58 -6.18
C MET A 289 0.74 -11.38 -5.23
N MET A 290 1.51 -10.30 -5.40
CA MET A 290 1.38 -9.09 -4.58
C MET A 290 0.06 -8.34 -4.85
N ILE A 291 -0.40 -8.30 -6.10
CA ILE A 291 -1.70 -7.73 -6.47
C ILE A 291 -2.84 -8.53 -5.83
N ASP A 292 -2.82 -9.85 -5.94
CA ASP A 292 -3.85 -10.73 -5.36
C ASP A 292 -3.95 -10.55 -3.83
N ILE A 293 -2.80 -10.48 -3.15
CA ILE A 293 -2.73 -10.19 -1.71
C ILE A 293 -3.31 -8.82 -1.40
N ALA A 294 -2.93 -7.78 -2.15
CA ALA A 294 -3.40 -6.42 -1.94
C ALA A 294 -4.92 -6.29 -2.11
N VAL A 295 -5.46 -6.85 -3.20
CA VAL A 295 -6.90 -6.85 -3.48
C VAL A 295 -7.65 -7.60 -2.39
N ALA A 296 -7.17 -8.77 -1.97
CA ALA A 296 -7.79 -9.52 -0.88
C ALA A 296 -7.70 -8.78 0.47
N ALA A 297 -6.59 -8.09 0.75
CA ALA A 297 -6.45 -7.27 1.95
C ALA A 297 -7.42 -6.08 1.97
N MET A 298 -7.66 -5.44 0.82
CA MET A 298 -8.63 -4.35 0.69
C MET A 298 -10.07 -4.86 0.81
N ALA A 299 -10.39 -5.98 0.16
CA ALA A 299 -11.71 -6.62 0.26
C ALA A 299 -12.04 -7.06 1.70
N ALA A 300 -11.01 -7.46 2.46
CA ALA A 300 -11.10 -7.81 3.87
C ALA A 300 -11.14 -6.61 4.84
N ASP A 301 -11.06 -5.38 4.32
CA ASP A 301 -10.85 -4.14 5.10
C ASP A 301 -9.62 -4.19 6.04
N VAL A 302 -8.63 -5.04 5.73
CA VAL A 302 -7.34 -5.11 6.45
C VAL A 302 -6.58 -3.81 6.28
N THR A 303 -6.61 -3.26 5.08
CA THR A 303 -6.09 -1.93 4.77
C THR A 303 -7.01 -1.25 3.76
N ARG A 304 -7.08 0.07 3.80
CA ARG A 304 -7.72 0.90 2.77
C ARG A 304 -6.72 1.64 1.91
N VAL A 305 -5.41 1.47 2.16
CA VAL A 305 -4.34 2.18 1.44
C VAL A 305 -3.24 1.19 1.09
N VAL A 306 -3.04 0.93 -0.20
CA VAL A 306 -1.96 0.07 -0.70
C VAL A 306 -0.98 0.91 -1.51
N VAL A 307 0.31 0.63 -1.36
CA VAL A 307 1.37 1.06 -2.28
C VAL A 307 2.06 -0.17 -2.81
N LEU A 308 2.14 -0.33 -4.13
CA LEU A 308 2.88 -1.40 -4.80
C LEU A 308 4.03 -0.79 -5.61
N GLN A 309 5.25 -1.01 -5.13
CA GLN A 309 6.48 -0.55 -5.77
C GLN A 309 7.06 -1.64 -6.67
N LEU A 310 7.00 -1.45 -7.99
CA LEU A 310 7.60 -2.37 -8.95
C LEU A 310 9.06 -2.03 -9.21
N GLY A 311 9.90 -2.63 -8.37
CA GLY A 311 11.35 -2.54 -8.38
C GLY A 311 11.90 -1.19 -7.94
N ASP A 312 13.14 -0.95 -8.30
CA ASP A 312 13.91 0.22 -7.86
C ASP A 312 13.80 1.38 -8.85
N GLN A 313 14.30 2.54 -8.43
CA GLN A 313 14.26 3.80 -9.16
C GLN A 313 14.62 3.71 -10.66
N GLY A 314 15.53 2.81 -11.06
CA GLY A 314 15.86 2.57 -12.47
C GLY A 314 15.43 1.21 -13.02
N ASN A 315 15.01 0.23 -12.19
CA ASN A 315 14.77 -1.16 -12.63
C ASN A 315 15.88 -1.79 -13.50
N ALA A 316 17.13 -1.43 -13.22
CA ALA A 316 18.32 -1.80 -13.99
C ALA A 316 18.56 -3.32 -14.16
N ASN A 317 18.04 -4.13 -13.23
CA ASN A 317 18.26 -5.57 -13.22
C ASN A 317 16.96 -6.38 -13.33
N VAL A 318 15.84 -5.74 -13.67
CA VAL A 318 14.59 -6.44 -13.98
C VAL A 318 14.65 -6.88 -15.44
N ILE A 319 14.67 -8.20 -15.66
CA ILE A 319 14.59 -8.83 -16.98
C ILE A 319 13.15 -9.25 -17.23
N LEU A 320 12.54 -8.68 -18.27
CA LEU A 320 11.17 -9.01 -18.68
C LEU A 320 11.19 -10.23 -19.60
N SER A 321 11.40 -11.40 -19.00
CA SER A 321 11.54 -12.68 -19.72
C SER A 321 10.30 -13.08 -20.50
N THR A 322 9.11 -12.72 -20.01
CA THR A 322 7.82 -12.94 -20.70
C THR A 322 7.71 -12.16 -22.01
N LEU A 323 8.49 -11.08 -22.16
CA LEU A 323 8.64 -10.35 -23.41
C LEU A 323 9.77 -10.86 -24.30
N GLY A 324 10.41 -11.97 -23.93
CA GLY A 324 11.49 -12.61 -24.67
C GLY A 324 12.87 -12.01 -24.43
N TYR A 325 13.01 -11.07 -23.48
CA TYR A 325 14.33 -10.56 -23.09
C TYR A 325 15.07 -11.59 -22.23
N LYS A 326 16.39 -11.71 -22.42
CA LYS A 326 17.25 -12.60 -21.66
C LYS A 326 18.37 -11.81 -21.02
N PRO A 327 18.91 -12.22 -19.85
CA PRO A 327 20.07 -11.57 -19.26
C PRO A 327 21.19 -11.46 -20.29
N ALA A 328 21.76 -10.26 -20.42
CA ALA A 328 22.94 -10.00 -21.23
C ALA A 328 24.03 -9.36 -20.36
N GLY A 329 25.18 -9.02 -20.95
CA GLY A 329 26.27 -8.34 -20.23
C GLY A 329 25.82 -7.04 -19.55
N GLN A 330 26.69 -6.42 -18.78
CA GLN A 330 26.39 -5.14 -18.14
C GLN A 330 26.61 -3.96 -19.07
N VAL A 331 25.80 -2.90 -18.92
CA VAL A 331 25.99 -1.59 -19.56
C VAL A 331 26.48 -0.63 -18.51
N GLY A 332 27.78 -0.31 -18.51
CA GLY A 332 28.37 0.65 -17.58
C GLY A 332 27.92 0.45 -16.13
N ASN A 333 27.42 1.51 -15.51
CA ASN A 333 26.83 1.49 -14.16
C ASN A 333 25.29 1.33 -14.15
N THR A 334 24.65 1.07 -15.29
CA THR A 334 23.18 1.04 -15.46
C THR A 334 22.59 -0.36 -15.40
N GLY A 335 23.37 -1.36 -14.96
CA GLY A 335 22.95 -2.75 -14.78
C GLY A 335 22.96 -3.58 -16.06
N ASN A 336 21.99 -4.46 -16.22
CA ASN A 336 21.96 -5.43 -17.32
C ASN A 336 21.62 -4.75 -18.67
N PHE A 337 22.28 -5.14 -19.76
CA PHE A 337 22.02 -4.64 -21.12
C PHE A 337 20.57 -4.86 -21.57
N ASN A 338 19.94 -5.95 -21.11
CA ASN A 338 18.53 -6.26 -21.33
C ASN A 338 17.68 -6.03 -20.07
N GLY A 339 18.18 -5.28 -19.10
CA GLY A 339 17.39 -4.79 -17.97
C GLY A 339 16.41 -3.72 -18.42
N HIS A 340 15.30 -3.57 -17.68
CA HIS A 340 14.27 -2.58 -17.97
C HIS A 340 14.83 -1.16 -18.11
N HIS A 341 15.82 -0.74 -17.30
CA HIS A 341 16.50 0.55 -17.48
C HIS A 341 17.06 0.71 -18.90
N ALA A 342 17.91 -0.23 -19.33
CA ALA A 342 18.58 -0.14 -20.62
C ALA A 342 17.56 -0.20 -21.77
N ILE A 343 16.54 -1.05 -21.64
CA ILE A 343 15.42 -1.14 -22.57
C ILE A 343 14.69 0.21 -22.68
N ALA A 344 14.42 0.87 -21.56
CA ALA A 344 13.70 2.15 -21.54
C ALA A 344 14.45 3.29 -22.24
N HIS A 345 15.78 3.20 -22.32
CA HIS A 345 16.61 4.20 -22.99
C HIS A 345 17.11 3.76 -24.38
N ARG A 346 16.82 2.53 -24.82
CA ARG A 346 17.39 1.98 -26.05
C ARG A 346 16.74 2.53 -27.31
N ASN A 347 15.43 2.39 -27.43
CA ASN A 347 14.64 2.85 -28.57
C ASN A 347 13.14 2.83 -28.23
N ALA A 348 12.33 3.55 -29.02
CA ALA A 348 10.89 3.65 -28.81
C ALA A 348 10.16 2.31 -28.95
N ALA A 349 10.55 1.44 -29.89
CA ALA A 349 9.85 0.18 -30.14
C ALA A 349 9.95 -0.80 -28.96
N ASP A 350 11.14 -0.96 -28.39
CA ASP A 350 11.37 -1.76 -27.18
C ASP A 350 10.59 -1.20 -25.98
N LYS A 351 10.57 0.13 -25.84
CA LYS A 351 9.85 0.78 -24.75
C LYS A 351 8.33 0.67 -24.90
N ASP A 352 7.80 0.87 -26.10
CA ASP A 352 6.37 0.70 -26.41
C ASP A 352 5.92 -0.73 -26.12
N LYS A 353 6.75 -1.72 -26.45
CA LYS A 353 6.48 -3.13 -26.14
C LYS A 353 6.35 -3.38 -24.63
N VAL A 354 7.28 -2.85 -23.84
CA VAL A 354 7.25 -2.98 -22.38
C VAL A 354 6.06 -2.25 -21.76
N ASP A 355 5.80 -1.02 -22.20
CA ASP A 355 4.72 -0.19 -21.68
C ASP A 355 3.34 -0.76 -22.02
N THR A 356 3.21 -1.38 -23.21
CA THR A 356 1.99 -2.08 -23.62
C THR A 356 1.74 -3.31 -22.77
N TRP A 357 2.76 -4.13 -22.52
CA TRP A 357 2.66 -5.29 -21.63
C TRP A 357 2.29 -4.90 -20.20
N PHE A 358 2.81 -3.77 -19.72
CA PHE A 358 2.51 -3.33 -18.36
C PHE A 358 1.03 -2.92 -18.18
N GLN A 359 0.36 -2.40 -19.22
CA GLN A 359 -1.03 -1.96 -19.14
C GLN A 359 -2.06 -2.96 -19.70
N SER A 360 -1.61 -4.00 -20.42
CA SER A 360 -2.46 -5.12 -20.84
C SER A 360 -2.80 -6.03 -19.68
#